data_AF-F3B2W0-F1
#
_entry.id   AF-F3B2W0-F1
#
_cell.length_a   1.000
_cell.length_b   1.000
_cell.length_c   1.000
_cell.angle_alpha   90.00
_cell.angle_beta   90.00
_cell.angle_gamma   90.00
#
_symmetry.space_group_name_H-M   'P 1'
#
loop_
_entity.id
_entity.type
_entity.pdbx_description
1 polymer ?
#
loop_
_entity_poly.entity_id
_entity_poly.type
_entity_poly.pdbx_seq_one_letter_code
_entity_poly.pdbx_strand_id
1 'polypeptide(L)'
;MSEKTLNIMVATDIHYLSKSINDGGEAFANMIAKGDGKVMKYIEEIVDTFCAEVKKRKPDVLLLLGDLTFNGERISHLELAKKLEKIVEAGIPVYLIPGNHDINYENCFGFKGDERYRVESVDANDFRDIYSFCGYKNYDYYDEISGSYISKIADDLYLLMLDTNSYSSNYFKEESFIWLENVLKEISKNNANILAVSHQNLLEQNFMFTEGFMIENAERIEEIYEKYNVKLNLSGHMHIQHIKNNIIPEIVTSSLAVSPNHFASIVYDGESFVYSTECLNVESIENFAAISRDEFKIMGSRQLSKLFKTAPYENEDEADIEKMSKVFLKMNECYFSGEIFDPYGFEEGMKIWEEQHESFTSLYIKSILDSVFTDQNRFILKL
;
A
#
# COMPACT_ATOMS: atom_id res chain seq x y z
N MET A 1 33.48 -1.45 15.18
CA MET A 1 32.45 -2.43 15.57
C MET A 1 31.58 -2.58 14.35
N SER A 2 31.30 -3.78 13.85
CA SER A 2 30.42 -3.93 12.68
C SER A 2 29.07 -3.32 13.03
N GLU A 3 28.68 -2.26 12.32
CA GLU A 3 27.36 -1.65 12.48
C GLU A 3 26.30 -2.74 12.28
N LYS A 4 25.33 -2.79 13.18
CA LYS A 4 24.34 -3.86 13.20
C LYS A 4 23.44 -3.67 11.97
N THR A 5 23.48 -4.63 11.04
CA THR A 5 22.49 -4.72 9.95
C THR A 5 21.08 -4.74 10.55
N LEU A 6 20.23 -3.82 10.09
CA LEU A 6 18.85 -3.67 10.52
C LEU A 6 17.92 -4.33 9.49
N ASN A 7 17.05 -5.22 9.94
CA ASN A 7 16.05 -5.88 9.11
C ASN A 7 14.68 -5.28 9.39
N ILE A 8 14.09 -4.67 8.37
CA ILE A 8 12.78 -4.02 8.46
C ILE A 8 11.79 -4.84 7.62
N MET A 9 10.63 -5.18 8.19
CA MET A 9 9.51 -5.70 7.42
C MET A 9 8.50 -4.59 7.15
N VAL A 10 7.87 -4.61 5.98
CA VAL A 10 6.93 -3.58 5.53
C VAL A 10 5.67 -4.24 4.99
N ALA A 11 4.50 -3.75 5.41
CA ALA A 11 3.23 -4.07 4.78
C ALA A 11 2.34 -2.81 4.73
N THR A 12 1.38 -2.81 3.83
CA THR A 12 0.44 -1.69 3.66
C THR A 12 -0.89 -2.22 3.15
N ASP A 13 -1.94 -1.42 3.30
CA ASP A 13 -3.24 -1.69 2.71
C ASP A 13 -3.74 -3.08 3.14
N ILE A 14 -3.74 -3.28 4.46
CA ILE A 14 -4.20 -4.52 5.10
C ILE A 14 -5.71 -4.63 4.94
N HIS A 15 -6.43 -3.52 5.04
CA HIS A 15 -7.89 -3.46 4.89
C HIS A 15 -8.61 -4.46 5.80
N TYR A 16 -8.16 -4.62 7.04
CA TYR A 16 -8.71 -5.60 7.97
C TYR A 16 -10.19 -5.35 8.27
N LEU A 17 -11.01 -6.41 8.15
CA LEU A 17 -12.43 -6.40 8.52
C LEU A 17 -12.72 -7.50 9.53
N SER A 18 -13.18 -7.13 10.71
CA SER A 18 -13.52 -8.10 11.76
C SER A 18 -14.65 -9.04 11.35
N LYS A 19 -14.45 -10.35 11.58
CA LYS A 19 -15.49 -11.38 11.44
C LYS A 19 -16.66 -11.18 12.41
N SER A 20 -16.51 -10.41 13.49
CA SER A 20 -17.62 -10.18 14.43
C SER A 20 -18.70 -9.26 13.86
N ILE A 21 -18.38 -8.50 12.81
CA ILE A 21 -19.29 -7.59 12.11
C ILE A 21 -19.51 -7.98 10.65
N ASN A 22 -19.11 -9.18 10.25
CA ASN A 22 -19.25 -9.69 8.90
C ASN A 22 -19.52 -11.20 8.93
N ASP A 23 -20.72 -11.61 8.56
CA ASP A 23 -21.10 -13.02 8.49
C ASP A 23 -20.77 -13.69 7.14
N GLY A 24 -20.20 -12.96 6.19
CA GLY A 24 -19.91 -13.44 4.83
C GLY A 24 -21.15 -13.65 3.97
N GLY A 25 -22.30 -13.09 4.37
CA GLY A 25 -23.58 -13.20 3.66
C GLY A 25 -23.63 -12.43 2.34
N GLU A 26 -24.82 -12.38 1.76
CA GLU A 26 -25.08 -11.76 0.45
C GLU A 26 -24.68 -10.28 0.39
N ALA A 27 -24.94 -9.50 1.45
CA ALA A 27 -24.55 -8.08 1.50
C ALA A 27 -23.04 -7.89 1.35
N PHE A 28 -22.25 -8.70 2.04
CA PHE A 28 -20.79 -8.68 1.96
C PHE A 28 -20.33 -9.16 0.58
N ALA A 29 -20.84 -10.30 0.10
CA ALA A 29 -20.49 -10.82 -1.22
C ALA A 29 -20.77 -9.80 -2.34
N ASN A 30 -21.90 -9.09 -2.26
CA ASN A 30 -22.27 -8.03 -3.20
C ASN A 30 -21.34 -6.81 -3.12
N MET A 31 -20.85 -6.47 -1.92
CA MET A 31 -19.85 -5.41 -1.73
C MET A 31 -18.52 -5.80 -2.38
N ILE A 32 -18.00 -6.98 -2.06
CA ILE A 32 -16.69 -7.46 -2.56
C ILE A 32 -16.73 -7.69 -4.08
N ALA A 33 -17.83 -8.21 -4.63
CA ALA A 33 -18.00 -8.36 -6.08
C ALA A 33 -17.90 -7.04 -6.85
N LYS A 34 -18.03 -5.88 -6.17
CA LYS A 34 -17.84 -4.52 -6.71
C LYS A 34 -16.51 -3.88 -6.29
N GLY A 35 -15.77 -4.51 -5.40
CA GLY A 35 -14.48 -4.05 -4.88
C GLY A 35 -13.33 -4.18 -5.88
N ASP A 36 -12.16 -3.73 -5.48
CA ASP A 36 -10.95 -3.55 -6.27
C ASP A 36 -9.99 -4.76 -6.26
N GLY A 37 -10.51 -5.97 -6.03
CA GLY A 37 -9.73 -7.21 -6.11
C GLY A 37 -9.10 -7.65 -4.79
N LYS A 38 -9.40 -6.97 -3.68
CA LYS A 38 -9.05 -7.41 -2.31
C LYS A 38 -9.72 -8.75 -2.00
N VAL A 39 -8.95 -9.69 -1.47
CA VAL A 39 -9.38 -11.04 -1.10
C VAL A 39 -10.04 -11.04 0.29
N MET A 40 -11.06 -10.18 0.44
CA MET A 40 -11.66 -9.85 1.74
C MET A 40 -12.30 -11.03 2.46
N LYS A 41 -12.71 -12.07 1.72
CA LYS A 41 -13.25 -13.30 2.30
C LYS A 41 -12.27 -13.99 3.26
N TYR A 42 -10.97 -13.86 3.01
CA TYR A 42 -9.90 -14.50 3.77
C TYR A 42 -9.03 -13.50 4.53
N ILE A 43 -9.52 -12.28 4.77
CA ILE A 43 -8.67 -11.22 5.35
C ILE A 43 -8.18 -11.54 6.76
N GLU A 44 -8.98 -12.26 7.56
CA GLU A 44 -8.56 -12.75 8.87
C GLU A 44 -7.37 -13.70 8.75
N GLU A 45 -7.47 -14.68 7.84
CA GLU A 45 -6.43 -15.67 7.59
C GLU A 45 -5.15 -15.04 7.02
N ILE A 46 -5.29 -14.05 6.14
CA ILE A 46 -4.17 -13.25 5.61
C ILE A 46 -3.46 -12.53 6.75
N VAL A 47 -4.18 -11.78 7.59
CA VAL A 47 -3.59 -11.01 8.69
C VAL A 47 -2.98 -11.90 9.75
N ASP A 48 -3.63 -13.00 10.12
CA ASP A 48 -3.09 -13.97 11.09
C ASP A 48 -1.80 -14.62 10.58
N THR A 49 -1.77 -14.99 9.30
CA THR A 49 -0.57 -15.54 8.65
C THR A 49 0.56 -14.51 8.62
N PHE A 50 0.27 -13.26 8.23
CA PHE A 50 1.27 -12.20 8.21
C PHE A 50 1.84 -11.93 9.62
N CYS A 51 0.98 -11.83 10.63
CA CYS A 51 1.39 -11.69 12.02
C CYS A 51 2.26 -12.86 12.49
N ALA A 52 1.95 -14.09 12.07
CA ALA A 52 2.78 -15.27 12.36
C ALA A 52 4.14 -15.20 11.65
N GLU A 53 4.17 -14.78 10.39
CA GLU A 53 5.40 -14.64 9.60
C GLU A 53 6.32 -13.56 10.20
N VAL A 54 5.78 -12.41 10.64
CA VAL A 54 6.54 -11.38 11.37
C VAL A 54 7.18 -11.96 12.63
N LYS A 55 6.41 -12.66 13.48
CA LYS A 55 6.94 -13.27 14.72
C LYS A 55 7.97 -14.36 14.47
N LYS A 56 7.85 -15.08 13.35
CA LYS A 56 8.80 -16.12 12.93
C LYS A 56 10.11 -15.50 12.45
N ARG A 57 10.04 -14.44 11.63
CA ARG A 57 11.21 -13.75 11.08
C ARG A 57 11.93 -12.89 12.10
N LYS A 58 11.20 -12.33 13.07
CA LYS A 58 11.70 -11.41 14.10
C LYS A 58 12.50 -10.26 13.48
N PRO A 59 11.88 -9.45 12.61
CA PRO A 59 12.55 -8.25 12.10
C PRO A 59 12.89 -7.33 13.27
N ASP A 60 13.89 -6.47 13.07
CA ASP A 60 14.23 -5.44 14.03
C ASP A 60 13.14 -4.36 14.11
N VAL A 61 12.40 -4.15 13.02
CA VAL A 61 11.27 -3.21 12.92
C VAL A 61 10.18 -3.74 11.98
N LEU A 62 8.91 -3.55 12.33
CA LEU A 62 7.77 -3.68 11.40
C LEU A 62 7.17 -2.30 11.08
N LEU A 63 6.98 -2.00 9.80
CA LEU A 63 6.31 -0.80 9.30
C LEU A 63 4.95 -1.15 8.68
N LEU A 64 3.89 -0.43 9.07
CA LEU A 64 2.56 -0.50 8.45
C LEU A 64 2.18 0.87 7.87
N LEU A 65 2.05 0.95 6.55
CA LEU A 65 2.01 2.24 5.82
C LEU A 65 0.59 2.79 5.58
N GLY A 66 -0.39 2.43 6.43
CA GLY A 66 -1.77 2.90 6.31
C GLY A 66 -2.73 1.90 5.68
N ASP A 67 -4.00 2.31 5.63
CA ASP A 67 -5.18 1.51 5.29
C ASP A 67 -5.19 0.18 6.06
N LEU A 68 -5.18 0.32 7.38
CA LEU A 68 -5.12 -0.80 8.30
C LEU A 68 -6.44 -1.57 8.34
N THR A 69 -7.56 -0.86 8.24
CA THR A 69 -8.93 -1.41 8.29
C THR A 69 -9.66 -1.21 6.98
N PHE A 70 -10.75 -1.95 6.79
CA PHE A 70 -11.51 -1.90 5.54
C PHE A 70 -12.17 -0.54 5.33
N ASN A 71 -12.88 -0.01 6.33
CA ASN A 71 -13.51 1.31 6.29
C ASN A 71 -13.63 1.92 7.70
N GLY A 72 -12.54 1.89 8.47
CA GLY A 72 -12.41 2.63 9.74
C GLY A 72 -13.20 2.04 10.90
N GLU A 73 -13.67 0.79 10.80
CA GLU A 73 -14.53 0.19 11.82
C GLU A 73 -13.78 0.10 13.15
N ARG A 74 -14.30 0.73 14.21
CA ARG A 74 -13.69 0.70 15.56
C ARG A 74 -13.41 -0.72 16.03
N ILE A 75 -14.33 -1.65 15.74
CA ILE A 75 -14.18 -3.06 16.10
C ILE A 75 -13.00 -3.70 15.33
N SER A 76 -12.87 -3.44 14.03
CA SER A 76 -11.72 -3.89 13.23
C SER A 76 -10.41 -3.31 13.77
N HIS A 77 -10.37 -2.02 14.11
CA HIS A 77 -9.19 -1.40 14.72
C HIS A 77 -8.78 -2.07 16.03
N LEU A 78 -9.73 -2.27 16.95
CA LEU A 78 -9.47 -2.88 18.25
C LEU A 78 -9.00 -4.33 18.13
N GLU A 79 -9.54 -5.10 17.19
CA GLU A 79 -9.12 -6.49 16.97
C GLU A 79 -7.75 -6.57 16.28
N LEU A 80 -7.48 -5.71 15.30
CA LEU A 80 -6.16 -5.61 14.69
C LEU A 80 -5.11 -5.18 15.72
N ALA A 81 -5.42 -4.20 16.56
CA ALA A 81 -4.53 -3.75 17.64
C ALA A 81 -4.15 -4.90 18.58
N LYS A 82 -5.08 -5.77 18.97
CA LYS A 82 -4.77 -6.97 19.78
C LYS A 82 -3.83 -7.95 19.06
N LYS A 83 -3.87 -8.03 17.73
CA LYS A 83 -2.93 -8.85 16.95
C LYS A 83 -1.54 -8.21 16.95
N LEU A 84 -1.45 -6.89 16.78
CA LEU A 84 -0.20 -6.12 16.80
C LEU A 84 0.42 -6.06 18.20
N GLU A 85 -0.37 -5.99 19.26
CA GLU A 85 0.11 -6.02 20.65
C GLU A 85 0.95 -7.27 20.91
N LYS A 86 0.51 -8.43 20.40
CA LYS A 86 1.28 -9.69 20.47
C LYS A 86 2.59 -9.67 19.70
N ILE A 87 2.73 -8.84 18.68
CA ILE A 87 3.99 -8.64 17.95
C ILE A 87 4.94 -7.79 18.81
N VAL A 88 4.43 -6.71 19.41
CA VAL A 88 5.19 -5.84 20.31
C VAL A 88 5.62 -6.59 21.58
N GLU A 89 4.74 -7.40 22.17
CA GLU A 89 5.06 -8.28 23.31
C GLU A 89 6.15 -9.32 22.96
N ALA A 90 6.27 -9.70 21.68
CA ALA A 90 7.34 -10.58 21.20
C ALA A 90 8.69 -9.84 21.01
N GLY A 91 8.74 -8.54 21.35
CA GLY A 91 9.95 -7.71 21.29
C GLY A 91 10.22 -7.09 19.93
N ILE A 92 9.23 -7.03 19.04
CA ILE A 92 9.34 -6.45 17.70
C ILE A 92 8.66 -5.08 17.71
N PRO A 93 9.41 -3.97 17.62
CA PRO A 93 8.84 -2.63 17.45
C PRO A 93 7.97 -2.55 16.20
N VAL A 94 6.81 -1.93 16.33
CA VAL A 94 5.88 -1.65 15.22
C VAL A 94 5.71 -0.15 15.11
N TYR A 95 5.84 0.39 13.89
CA TYR A 95 5.53 1.78 13.57
C TYR A 95 4.48 1.81 12.47
N LEU A 96 3.45 2.63 12.68
CA LEU A 96 2.35 2.76 11.72
C LEU A 96 1.87 4.20 11.59
N ILE A 97 1.18 4.46 10.48
CA ILE A 97 0.37 5.65 10.22
C ILE A 97 -1.00 5.20 9.70
N PRO A 98 -2.04 6.04 9.77
CA PRO A 98 -3.32 5.75 9.13
C PRO A 98 -3.23 5.91 7.60
N GLY A 99 -4.14 5.25 6.89
CA GLY A 99 -4.50 5.60 5.51
C GLY A 99 -5.83 6.35 5.43
N ASN A 100 -6.34 6.56 4.22
CA ASN A 100 -7.57 7.32 4.02
C ASN A 100 -8.83 6.52 4.39
N HIS A 101 -8.73 5.22 4.64
CA HIS A 101 -9.84 4.39 5.12
C HIS A 101 -9.97 4.32 6.64
N ASP A 102 -8.96 4.75 7.41
CA ASP A 102 -8.86 4.40 8.82
C ASP A 102 -9.59 5.37 9.78
N ILE A 103 -9.65 6.66 9.46
CA ILE A 103 -10.11 7.69 10.41
C ILE A 103 -11.30 8.46 9.84
N ASN A 104 -12.31 8.72 10.68
CA ASN A 104 -13.51 9.48 10.35
C ASN A 104 -14.22 8.99 9.08
N TYR A 105 -14.19 7.69 8.81
CA TYR A 105 -14.74 7.15 7.58
C TYR A 105 -16.27 7.17 7.61
N GLU A 106 -16.87 8.03 6.80
CA GLU A 106 -18.32 8.27 6.84
C GLU A 106 -19.15 7.04 6.47
N ASN A 107 -18.60 6.07 5.73
CA ASN A 107 -19.28 4.90 5.20
C ASN A 107 -18.85 3.59 5.88
N CYS A 108 -18.78 3.64 7.21
CA CYS A 108 -18.45 2.51 8.07
C CYS A 108 -19.66 1.56 8.27
N PHE A 109 -19.54 0.28 7.88
CA PHE A 109 -20.64 -0.71 7.92
C PHE A 109 -20.18 -2.12 8.33
N GLY A 110 -21.04 -2.83 9.05
CA GLY A 110 -21.03 -4.29 9.16
C GLY A 110 -22.02 -4.95 8.18
N PHE A 111 -21.90 -6.26 8.02
CA PHE A 111 -22.66 -7.08 7.06
C PHE A 111 -23.33 -8.26 7.76
N LYS A 112 -24.63 -8.43 7.52
CA LYS A 112 -25.41 -9.55 8.05
C LYS A 112 -26.51 -9.97 7.08
N GLY A 113 -26.46 -11.21 6.61
CA GLY A 113 -27.39 -11.72 5.59
C GLY A 113 -27.33 -10.88 4.32
N ASP A 114 -28.46 -10.33 3.90
CA ASP A 114 -28.63 -9.45 2.74
C ASP A 114 -28.58 -7.95 3.07
N GLU A 115 -28.33 -7.58 4.34
CA GLU A 115 -28.28 -6.20 4.79
C GLU A 115 -26.88 -5.73 5.24
N ARG A 116 -26.65 -4.42 5.11
CA ARG A 116 -25.55 -3.71 5.77
C ARG A 116 -26.10 -2.87 6.92
N TYR A 117 -25.37 -2.76 8.01
CA TYR A 117 -25.74 -1.94 9.17
C TYR A 117 -24.59 -1.04 9.60
N ARG A 118 -24.90 0.14 10.12
CA ARG A 118 -23.89 1.12 10.55
C ARG A 118 -23.11 0.58 11.76
N VAL A 119 -21.80 0.78 11.74
CA VAL A 119 -20.92 0.57 12.90
C VAL A 119 -20.12 1.86 13.17
N GLU A 120 -19.55 1.97 14.36
CA GLU A 120 -18.79 3.15 14.76
C GLU A 120 -17.44 3.20 14.03
N SER A 121 -17.09 4.39 13.54
CA SER A 121 -15.73 4.73 13.12
C SER A 121 -14.92 5.22 14.31
N VAL A 122 -13.60 5.36 14.14
CA VAL A 122 -12.72 6.07 15.07
C VAL A 122 -12.42 7.49 14.59
N ASP A 123 -12.13 8.40 15.52
CA ASP A 123 -11.46 9.67 15.21
C ASP A 123 -9.93 9.55 15.33
N ALA A 124 -9.22 10.64 15.04
CA ALA A 124 -7.75 10.64 15.07
C ALA A 124 -7.16 10.38 16.46
N ASN A 125 -7.81 10.83 17.53
CA ASN A 125 -7.34 10.59 18.89
C ASN A 125 -7.59 9.13 19.29
N ASP A 126 -8.77 8.60 19.01
CA ASP A 126 -9.11 7.19 19.19
C ASP A 126 -8.11 6.28 18.46
N PHE A 127 -7.78 6.59 17.20
CA PHE A 127 -6.80 5.81 16.43
C PHE A 127 -5.44 5.77 17.14
N ARG A 128 -4.92 6.94 17.54
CA ARG A 128 -3.62 7.05 18.22
C ARG A 128 -3.63 6.39 19.60
N ASP A 129 -4.76 6.41 20.30
CA ASP A 129 -4.92 5.71 21.58
C ASP A 129 -4.92 4.20 21.39
N ILE A 130 -5.70 3.69 20.45
CA ILE A 130 -5.80 2.26 20.10
C ILE A 130 -4.42 1.72 19.71
N TYR A 131 -3.67 2.45 18.88
CA TYR A 131 -2.34 2.06 18.40
C TYR A 131 -1.21 2.74 19.17
N SER A 132 -1.45 3.19 20.41
CA SER A 132 -0.45 3.99 21.15
C SER A 132 0.90 3.28 21.30
N PHE A 133 0.93 1.96 21.33
CA PHE A 133 2.14 1.13 21.42
C PHE A 133 2.86 0.91 20.07
N CYS A 134 2.30 1.37 18.95
CA CYS A 134 2.87 1.27 17.61
C CYS A 134 3.45 2.62 17.12
N GLY A 135 4.52 3.09 17.75
CA GLY A 135 5.21 4.34 17.42
C GLY A 135 4.76 5.55 18.23
N TYR A 136 3.45 5.70 18.49
CA TYR A 136 2.86 6.85 19.19
C TYR A 136 3.22 7.01 20.68
N LYS A 137 4.02 6.10 21.27
CA LYS A 137 4.58 6.23 22.63
C LYS A 137 6.11 6.39 22.66
N ASN A 138 6.78 6.09 21.56
CA ASN A 138 8.25 5.95 21.50
C ASN A 138 8.86 6.82 20.38
N TYR A 139 8.23 7.96 20.07
CA TYR A 139 8.75 8.93 19.12
C TYR A 139 9.80 9.85 19.77
N ASP A 140 10.73 10.36 18.96
CA ASP A 140 11.63 11.44 19.33
C ASP A 140 11.02 12.82 19.04
N TYR A 141 10.25 12.91 17.95
CA TYR A 141 9.54 14.12 17.54
C TYR A 141 8.12 13.77 17.11
N TYR A 142 7.16 14.62 17.46
CA TYR A 142 5.75 14.43 17.14
C TYR A 142 5.11 15.74 16.68
N ASP A 143 4.29 15.66 15.64
CA ASP A 143 3.45 16.76 15.17
C ASP A 143 2.01 16.55 15.64
N GLU A 144 1.55 17.39 16.55
CA GLU A 144 0.18 17.35 17.08
C GLU A 144 -0.88 17.61 15.99
N ILE A 145 -0.52 18.35 14.93
CA ILE A 145 -1.45 18.80 13.89
C ILE A 145 -1.81 17.66 12.94
N SER A 146 -0.81 16.97 12.40
CA SER A 146 -1.01 15.83 11.50
C SER A 146 -1.07 14.48 12.24
N GLY A 147 -0.38 14.33 13.36
CA GLY A 147 -0.08 13.02 13.96
C GLY A 147 1.16 12.36 13.37
N SER A 148 1.92 13.05 12.52
CA SER A 148 3.21 12.59 12.03
C SER A 148 4.23 12.50 13.17
N TYR A 149 5.21 11.60 13.03
CA TYR A 149 6.25 11.45 14.02
C TYR A 149 7.57 10.94 13.44
N ILE A 150 8.64 11.16 14.18
CA ILE A 150 9.97 10.66 13.83
C ILE A 150 10.52 9.85 15.00
N SER A 151 11.12 8.70 14.71
CA SER A 151 11.78 7.82 15.69
C SER A 151 13.17 7.42 15.20
N LYS A 152 14.16 7.44 16.09
CA LYS A 152 15.50 6.91 15.84
C LYS A 152 15.47 5.39 15.98
N ILE A 153 15.73 4.69 14.87
CA ILE A 153 15.64 3.21 14.81
C ILE A 153 17.00 2.52 14.70
N ALA A 154 18.07 3.28 14.38
CA ALA A 154 19.46 2.86 14.51
C ALA A 154 20.34 4.07 14.89
N ASP A 155 21.63 3.86 15.15
CA ASP A 155 22.55 4.93 15.56
C ASP A 155 22.63 6.09 14.54
N ASP A 156 22.46 5.77 13.27
CA ASP A 156 22.57 6.64 12.10
C ASP A 156 21.29 6.72 11.26
N LEU A 157 20.20 6.05 11.68
CA LEU A 157 18.95 6.00 10.91
C LEU A 157 17.74 6.48 11.73
N TYR A 158 17.04 7.46 11.16
CA TYR A 158 15.72 7.91 11.61
C TYR A 158 14.63 7.42 10.66
N LEU A 159 13.48 7.11 11.24
CA LEU A 159 12.24 6.78 10.55
C LEU A 159 11.29 7.96 10.67
N LEU A 160 10.90 8.55 9.54
CA LEU A 160 9.87 9.57 9.45
C LEU A 160 8.55 8.91 9.03
N MET A 161 7.56 8.96 9.91
CA MET A 161 6.21 8.45 9.70
C MET A 161 5.28 9.64 9.44
N LEU A 162 5.02 9.94 8.17
CA LEU A 162 4.28 11.12 7.72
C LEU A 162 2.80 10.79 7.50
N ASP A 163 1.91 11.35 8.33
CA ASP A 163 0.46 11.29 8.13
C ASP A 163 0.00 12.48 7.28
N THR A 164 -0.42 12.19 6.04
CA THR A 164 -0.86 13.17 5.04
C THR A 164 -2.37 13.20 4.82
N ASN A 165 -3.13 12.39 5.58
CA ASN A 165 -4.55 12.20 5.29
C ASN A 165 -5.41 13.43 5.61
N SER A 166 -4.93 14.34 6.49
CA SER A 166 -5.64 15.51 7.05
C SER A 166 -7.15 15.28 7.35
N TYR A 167 -7.52 14.02 7.51
CA TYR A 167 -8.84 13.40 7.66
C TYR A 167 -9.98 13.97 6.80
N SER A 168 -9.64 14.58 5.65
CA SER A 168 -10.59 15.09 4.65
C SER A 168 -9.95 15.44 3.30
N SER A 169 -8.61 15.47 3.21
CA SER A 169 -7.86 15.85 2.01
C SER A 169 -6.45 15.26 2.09
N ASN A 170 -5.86 14.83 0.97
CA ASN A 170 -4.51 14.28 0.91
C ASN A 170 -3.45 15.40 1.00
N TYR A 171 -3.55 16.28 2.00
CA TYR A 171 -2.85 17.56 2.05
C TYR A 171 -2.11 17.73 3.38
N PHE A 172 -0.83 18.07 3.31
CA PHE A 172 -0.02 18.35 4.50
C PHE A 172 -0.10 19.83 4.89
N LYS A 173 -0.48 20.15 6.14
CA LYS A 173 -0.77 21.53 6.58
C LYS A 173 0.49 22.38 6.75
N GLU A 174 0.35 23.70 6.65
CA GLU A 174 1.47 24.65 6.80
C GLU A 174 2.18 24.54 8.15
N GLU A 175 1.43 24.38 9.23
CA GLU A 175 1.98 24.20 10.57
C GLU A 175 2.83 22.91 10.65
N SER A 176 2.35 21.85 10.00
CA SER A 176 3.07 20.57 9.91
C SER A 176 4.30 20.66 9.01
N PHE A 177 4.30 21.47 7.96
CA PHE A 177 5.51 21.77 7.18
C PHE A 177 6.57 22.49 8.01
N ILE A 178 6.16 23.47 8.81
CA ILE A 178 7.08 24.20 9.71
C ILE A 178 7.70 23.21 10.70
N TRP A 179 6.89 22.31 11.26
CA TRP A 179 7.39 21.23 12.12
C TRP A 179 8.39 20.33 11.39
N LEU A 180 8.01 19.83 10.21
CA LEU A 180 8.80 18.89 9.42
C LEU A 180 10.18 19.48 9.08
N GLU A 181 10.21 20.67 8.51
CA GLU A 181 11.46 21.33 8.14
C GLU A 181 12.35 21.61 9.36
N ASN A 182 11.78 22.03 10.50
CA ASN A 182 12.56 22.28 11.71
C ASN A 182 13.19 21.01 12.27
N VAL A 183 12.43 19.91 12.34
CA VAL A 183 12.91 18.65 12.88
C VAL A 183 13.95 18.02 11.94
N LEU A 184 13.69 17.98 10.63
CA LEU A 184 14.64 17.44 9.68
C LEU A 184 15.95 18.24 9.69
N LYS A 185 15.88 19.57 9.73
CA LYS A 185 17.07 20.44 9.89
C LYS A 185 17.87 20.14 11.16
N GLU A 186 17.23 19.73 12.25
CA GLU A 186 17.92 19.34 13.47
C GLU A 186 18.63 18.00 13.30
N ILE A 187 17.94 17.01 12.77
CA ILE A 187 18.44 15.64 12.58
C ILE A 187 19.60 15.61 11.57
N SER A 188 19.49 16.32 10.45
CA SER A 188 20.51 16.31 9.39
C SER A 188 21.85 16.89 9.83
N LYS A 189 21.92 17.68 10.91
CA LYS A 189 23.20 18.20 11.45
C LYS A 189 24.13 17.08 11.92
N ASN A 190 23.58 15.92 12.25
CA ASN A 190 24.33 14.77 12.72
C ASN A 190 24.69 13.79 11.59
N ASN A 191 24.51 14.18 10.32
CA ASN A 191 24.68 13.31 9.14
C ASN A 191 23.87 12.00 9.22
N ALA A 192 22.71 12.02 9.90
CA ALA A 192 21.85 10.86 9.98
C ALA A 192 21.10 10.65 8.65
N ASN A 193 20.89 9.38 8.30
CA ASN A 193 20.02 8.96 7.21
C ASN A 193 18.57 8.96 7.69
N ILE A 194 17.64 9.28 6.79
CA ILE A 194 16.21 9.26 7.08
C ILE A 194 15.49 8.40 6.05
N LEU A 195 14.74 7.41 6.54
CA LEU A 195 13.75 6.64 5.80
C LEU A 195 12.37 7.24 6.06
N ALA A 196 11.72 7.74 5.02
CA ALA A 196 10.39 8.32 5.11
C ALA A 196 9.31 7.32 4.73
N VAL A 197 8.13 7.51 5.32
CA VAL A 197 6.91 6.74 5.09
C VAL A 197 5.75 7.71 4.90
N SER A 198 4.94 7.49 3.88
CA SER A 198 3.64 8.12 3.70
C SER A 198 2.63 7.07 3.25
N HIS A 199 1.33 7.30 3.44
CA HIS A 199 0.33 6.40 2.88
C HIS A 199 0.11 6.69 1.38
N GLN A 200 -0.27 7.94 1.08
CA GLN A 200 -0.34 8.46 -0.28
C GLN A 200 1.05 8.61 -0.91
N ASN A 201 1.08 8.67 -2.24
CA ASN A 201 2.34 8.70 -2.98
C ASN A 201 2.97 10.09 -3.01
N LEU A 202 4.29 10.12 -2.92
CA LEU A 202 5.13 11.30 -3.10
C LEU A 202 5.34 11.61 -4.59
N LEU A 203 5.50 10.57 -5.42
CA LEU A 203 5.79 10.69 -6.85
C LEU A 203 4.61 10.22 -7.70
N GLU A 204 4.56 10.71 -8.93
CA GLU A 204 3.66 10.20 -9.95
C GLU A 204 4.10 8.80 -10.38
N GLN A 205 3.39 7.79 -9.89
CA GLN A 205 3.61 6.39 -10.21
C GLN A 205 2.92 5.99 -11.52
N ASN A 206 1.82 6.66 -11.86
CA ASN A 206 1.09 6.51 -13.11
C ASN A 206 0.36 7.80 -13.43
N PHE A 207 0.58 8.36 -14.63
CA PHE A 207 0.03 9.67 -15.02
C PHE A 207 -1.50 9.73 -15.03
N MET A 208 -2.20 8.58 -15.04
CA MET A 208 -3.65 8.55 -14.95
C MET A 208 -4.20 8.52 -13.51
N PHE A 209 -3.36 8.22 -12.52
CA PHE A 209 -3.76 8.02 -11.13
C PHE A 209 -2.96 8.97 -10.24
N THR A 210 -3.10 10.28 -10.48
CA THR A 210 -2.48 11.34 -9.69
C THR A 210 -3.46 11.88 -8.65
N GLU A 211 -4.62 12.37 -9.10
CA GLU A 211 -5.68 12.90 -8.23
C GLU A 211 -6.22 11.82 -7.28
N GLY A 212 -6.19 12.12 -5.98
CA GLY A 212 -6.63 11.20 -4.93
C GLY A 212 -5.62 10.10 -4.56
N PHE A 213 -4.53 9.94 -5.32
CA PHE A 213 -3.46 8.97 -5.04
C PHE A 213 -2.18 9.62 -4.51
N MET A 214 -1.79 10.74 -5.10
CA MET A 214 -0.67 11.53 -4.62
C MET A 214 -1.06 12.44 -3.46
N ILE A 215 -0.07 12.78 -2.65
CA ILE A 215 -0.16 13.90 -1.71
C ILE A 215 -0.28 15.19 -2.54
N GLU A 216 -1.30 16.01 -2.27
CA GLU A 216 -1.61 17.21 -3.06
C GLU A 216 -0.43 18.18 -3.17
N ASN A 217 0.35 18.29 -2.10
CA ASN A 217 1.54 19.14 -2.01
C ASN A 217 2.83 18.32 -1.89
N ALA A 218 2.88 17.16 -2.54
CA ALA A 218 4.03 16.25 -2.58
C ALA A 218 5.34 16.93 -3.03
N GLU A 219 5.29 17.80 -4.04
CA GLU A 219 6.47 18.48 -4.59
C GLU A 219 7.24 19.24 -3.49
N ARG A 220 6.53 19.96 -2.62
CA ARG A 220 7.14 20.67 -1.49
C ARG A 220 7.73 19.71 -0.45
N ILE A 221 7.13 18.55 -0.25
CA ILE A 221 7.67 17.52 0.63
C ILE A 221 8.98 16.98 0.04
N GLU A 222 9.03 16.68 -1.26
CA GLU A 222 10.23 16.19 -1.94
C GLU A 222 11.38 17.22 -1.89
N GLU A 223 11.10 18.51 -2.08
CA GLU A 223 12.08 19.60 -1.94
C GLU A 223 12.67 19.67 -0.52
N ILE A 224 11.83 19.52 0.51
CA ILE A 224 12.28 19.48 1.91
C ILE A 224 13.11 18.23 2.16
N TYR A 225 12.70 17.09 1.62
CA TYR A 225 13.40 15.82 1.75
C TYR A 225 14.80 15.89 1.13
N GLU A 226 14.93 16.44 -0.07
CA GLU A 226 16.21 16.69 -0.75
C GLU A 226 17.14 17.54 0.11
N LYS A 227 16.61 18.64 0.64
CA LYS A 227 17.37 19.60 1.44
C LYS A 227 17.94 19.00 2.73
N TYR A 228 17.27 18.00 3.31
CA TYR A 228 17.57 17.47 4.64
C TYR A 228 17.96 15.98 4.68
N ASN A 229 18.52 15.45 3.60
CA ASN A 229 19.12 14.11 3.56
C ASN A 229 18.12 12.96 3.86
N VAL A 230 16.86 13.14 3.48
CA VAL A 230 15.95 12.00 3.36
C VAL A 230 16.39 11.17 2.17
N LYS A 231 16.46 9.85 2.33
CA LYS A 231 17.09 8.96 1.35
C LYS A 231 16.09 8.22 0.48
N LEU A 232 14.95 7.86 1.06
CA LEU A 232 13.96 6.97 0.46
C LEU A 232 12.59 7.24 1.08
N ASN A 233 11.54 7.28 0.25
CA ASN A 233 10.15 7.25 0.71
C ASN A 233 9.52 5.88 0.44
N LEU A 234 8.79 5.34 1.41
CA LEU A 234 7.93 4.16 1.25
C LEU A 234 6.48 4.61 1.27
N SER A 235 5.66 4.07 0.37
CA SER A 235 4.21 4.31 0.39
C SER A 235 3.38 3.10 -0.03
N GLY A 236 2.06 3.26 0.00
CA GLY A 236 1.07 2.26 -0.34
C GLY A 236 -0.05 2.86 -1.21
N HIS A 237 -1.30 2.63 -0.82
CA HIS A 237 -2.53 3.27 -1.34
C HIS A 237 -2.93 2.85 -2.76
N MET A 238 -1.99 2.78 -3.71
CA MET A 238 -2.28 2.33 -5.08
C MET A 238 -2.51 0.82 -5.22
N HIS A 239 -2.13 0.06 -4.20
CA HIS A 239 -2.13 -1.40 -4.16
C HIS A 239 -1.22 -2.12 -5.17
N ILE A 240 -0.51 -1.39 -6.04
CA ILE A 240 0.47 -1.93 -6.99
C ILE A 240 1.87 -1.98 -6.38
N GLN A 241 2.72 -2.87 -6.89
CA GLN A 241 4.14 -2.88 -6.57
C GLN A 241 4.88 -2.04 -7.61
N HIS A 242 5.40 -0.88 -7.22
CA HIS A 242 6.03 0.03 -8.16
C HIS A 242 7.13 0.88 -7.51
N ILE A 243 8.20 1.14 -8.25
CA ILE A 243 9.38 1.87 -7.81
C ILE A 243 9.65 2.98 -8.80
N LYS A 244 9.69 4.20 -8.29
CA LYS A 244 9.95 5.41 -9.08
C LYS A 244 11.16 6.12 -8.52
N ASN A 245 12.06 6.54 -9.40
CA ASN A 245 13.19 7.38 -9.04
C ASN A 245 12.91 8.82 -9.48
N ASN A 246 13.12 9.76 -8.58
CA ASN A 246 13.24 11.19 -8.88
C ASN A 246 14.40 11.76 -8.04
N ILE A 247 14.19 12.88 -7.35
CA ILE A 247 15.18 13.42 -6.42
C ILE A 247 15.28 12.49 -5.22
N ILE A 248 14.11 12.09 -4.69
CA ILE A 248 13.99 11.07 -3.67
C ILE A 248 13.33 9.84 -4.31
N PRO A 249 13.95 8.66 -4.29
CA PRO A 249 13.27 7.46 -4.74
C PRO A 249 12.05 7.16 -3.87
N GLU A 250 10.99 6.68 -4.50
CA GLU A 250 9.79 6.18 -3.84
C GLU A 250 9.54 4.71 -4.21
N ILE A 251 9.28 3.89 -3.19
CA ILE A 251 8.84 2.51 -3.34
C ILE A 251 7.40 2.40 -2.84
N VAL A 252 6.48 2.13 -3.76
CA VAL A 252 5.09 1.76 -3.46
C VAL A 252 5.02 0.25 -3.29
N THR A 253 4.66 -0.21 -2.10
CA THR A 253 4.48 -1.64 -1.83
C THR A 253 3.05 -2.06 -2.18
N SER A 254 2.88 -3.15 -2.93
CA SER A 254 1.53 -3.65 -3.24
C SER A 254 0.77 -4.06 -1.99
N SER A 255 -0.56 -4.00 -2.05
CA SER A 255 -1.43 -4.31 -0.91
C SER A 255 -1.29 -5.74 -0.42
N LEU A 256 -1.27 -5.91 0.91
CA LEU A 256 -1.31 -7.24 1.53
C LEU A 256 -2.63 -7.96 1.25
N ALA A 257 -3.72 -7.23 0.98
CA ALA A 257 -5.05 -7.75 0.73
C ALA A 257 -5.33 -8.11 -0.73
N VAL A 258 -4.51 -7.66 -1.68
CA VAL A 258 -4.69 -7.88 -3.13
C VAL A 258 -3.62 -8.83 -3.66
N SER A 259 -3.95 -9.70 -4.62
CA SER A 259 -2.96 -10.56 -5.29
C SER A 259 -1.77 -9.74 -5.82
N PRO A 260 -0.51 -10.15 -5.59
CA PRO A 260 -0.07 -11.46 -5.06
C PRO A 260 0.09 -11.53 -3.52
N ASN A 261 -0.52 -10.59 -2.78
CA ASN A 261 -0.46 -10.47 -1.32
C ASN A 261 0.97 -10.26 -0.81
N HIS A 262 1.65 -9.25 -1.36
CA HIS A 262 3.01 -8.97 -0.93
C HIS A 262 3.08 -8.35 0.46
N PHE A 263 4.18 -8.67 1.11
CA PHE A 263 4.86 -7.77 2.04
C PHE A 263 6.30 -7.60 1.54
N ALA A 264 7.06 -6.70 2.16
CA ALA A 264 8.44 -6.48 1.79
C ALA A 264 9.41 -6.58 2.96
N SER A 265 10.67 -6.83 2.63
CA SER A 265 11.81 -6.80 3.52
C SER A 265 12.78 -5.73 3.05
N ILE A 266 13.31 -4.95 3.99
CA ILE A 266 14.41 -4.01 3.77
C ILE A 266 15.57 -4.40 4.67
N VAL A 267 16.75 -4.56 4.09
CA VAL A 267 18.00 -4.70 4.82
C VAL A 267 18.75 -3.38 4.75
N TYR A 268 19.05 -2.80 5.90
CA TYR A 268 19.86 -1.60 6.04
C TYR A 268 21.17 -1.93 6.74
N ASP A 269 22.32 -1.61 6.13
CA ASP A 269 23.65 -1.94 6.66
C ASP A 269 24.52 -0.71 6.98
N GLY A 270 23.92 0.49 6.98
CA GLY A 270 24.62 1.77 7.15
C GLY A 270 25.08 2.41 5.83
N GLU A 271 25.28 1.59 4.79
CA GLU A 271 25.77 2.03 3.47
C GLU A 271 24.69 1.92 2.39
N SER A 272 23.68 1.08 2.61
CA SER A 272 22.66 0.79 1.61
C SER A 272 21.31 0.40 2.21
N PHE A 273 20.26 0.61 1.42
CA PHE A 273 18.95 -0.03 1.59
C PHE A 273 18.76 -1.07 0.48
N VAL A 274 18.49 -2.32 0.87
CA VAL A 274 18.15 -3.41 -0.04
C VAL A 274 16.70 -3.83 0.20
N TYR A 275 15.81 -3.45 -0.72
CA TYR A 275 14.39 -3.76 -0.69
C TYR A 275 14.09 -4.99 -1.56
N SER A 276 13.25 -5.89 -1.04
CA SER A 276 12.63 -6.95 -1.83
C SER A 276 11.23 -7.31 -1.34
N THR A 277 10.32 -7.60 -2.26
CA THR A 277 9.00 -8.17 -1.94
C THR A 277 9.01 -9.69 -1.85
N GLU A 278 8.03 -10.21 -1.10
CA GLU A 278 7.71 -11.64 -1.00
C GLU A 278 6.20 -11.85 -0.94
N CYS A 279 5.70 -12.89 -1.59
CA CYS A 279 4.30 -13.28 -1.50
C CYS A 279 4.01 -13.94 -0.14
N LEU A 280 2.93 -13.52 0.52
CA LEU A 280 2.49 -14.16 1.74
C LEU A 280 1.95 -15.57 1.47
N ASN A 281 2.52 -16.59 2.12
CA ASN A 281 2.03 -17.96 2.04
C ASN A 281 0.96 -18.24 3.09
N VAL A 282 -0.32 -18.09 2.73
CA VAL A 282 -1.47 -18.36 3.62
C VAL A 282 -1.76 -19.86 3.66
N GLU A 283 -0.95 -20.60 4.43
CA GLU A 283 -0.99 -22.07 4.52
C GLU A 283 -2.29 -22.63 5.11
N SER A 284 -3.08 -21.82 5.81
CA SER A 284 -4.37 -22.23 6.37
C SER A 284 -5.45 -22.44 5.31
N ILE A 285 -5.24 -21.96 4.08
CA ILE A 285 -6.17 -22.06 2.95
C ILE A 285 -5.49 -22.78 1.79
N GLU A 286 -6.03 -23.93 1.40
CA GLU A 286 -5.52 -24.71 0.28
C GLU A 286 -5.59 -23.91 -1.03
N ASN A 287 -4.49 -23.89 -1.77
CA ASN A 287 -4.35 -23.15 -3.04
C ASN A 287 -4.67 -21.65 -2.93
N PHE A 288 -4.43 -21.03 -1.78
CA PHE A 288 -4.73 -19.61 -1.55
C PHE A 288 -4.18 -18.68 -2.64
N ALA A 289 -2.93 -18.86 -3.07
CA ALA A 289 -2.33 -18.02 -4.11
C ALA A 289 -3.12 -18.06 -5.43
N ALA A 290 -3.67 -19.22 -5.80
CA ALA A 290 -4.53 -19.34 -6.98
C ALA A 290 -5.86 -18.64 -6.77
N ILE A 291 -6.48 -18.80 -5.60
CA ILE A 291 -7.74 -18.13 -5.23
C ILE A 291 -7.56 -16.60 -5.28
N SER A 292 -6.50 -16.08 -4.67
CA SER A 292 -6.19 -14.66 -4.66
C SER A 292 -6.03 -14.10 -6.09
N ARG A 293 -5.27 -14.81 -6.93
CA ARG A 293 -5.08 -14.45 -8.33
C ARG A 293 -6.38 -14.48 -9.13
N ASP A 294 -7.28 -15.43 -8.83
CA ASP A 294 -8.57 -15.54 -9.50
C ASP A 294 -9.52 -14.39 -9.10
N GLU A 295 -9.56 -13.99 -7.82
CA GLU A 295 -10.31 -12.81 -7.37
C GLU A 295 -9.83 -11.54 -8.09
N PHE A 296 -8.51 -11.38 -8.23
CA PHE A 296 -7.92 -10.28 -9.00
C PHE A 296 -8.31 -10.32 -10.48
N LYS A 297 -8.29 -11.50 -11.12
CA LYS A 297 -8.72 -11.67 -12.52
C LYS A 297 -10.20 -11.39 -12.71
N ILE A 298 -11.06 -11.70 -11.74
CA ILE A 298 -12.48 -11.35 -11.78
C ILE A 298 -12.64 -9.83 -11.79
N MET A 299 -11.89 -9.12 -10.95
CA MET A 299 -11.85 -7.65 -10.95
C MET A 299 -11.39 -7.10 -12.30
N GLY A 300 -10.27 -7.60 -12.86
CA GLY A 300 -9.77 -7.18 -14.17
C GLY A 300 -10.76 -7.47 -15.30
N SER A 301 -11.41 -8.64 -15.28
CA SER A 301 -12.42 -9.03 -16.27
C SER A 301 -13.66 -8.13 -16.19
N ARG A 302 -14.05 -7.67 -15.00
CA ARG A 302 -15.12 -6.69 -14.82
C ARG A 302 -14.74 -5.31 -15.36
N GLN A 303 -13.50 -4.87 -15.16
CA GLN A 303 -13.00 -3.63 -15.77
C GLN A 303 -13.06 -3.71 -17.30
N LEU A 304 -12.59 -4.82 -17.89
CA LEU A 304 -12.72 -5.11 -19.33
C LEU A 304 -14.18 -5.15 -19.80
N SER A 305 -15.08 -5.80 -19.05
CA SER A 305 -16.49 -5.90 -19.46
C SER A 305 -17.18 -4.54 -19.46
N LYS A 306 -16.87 -3.66 -18.48
CA LYS A 306 -17.36 -2.28 -18.49
C LYS A 306 -16.82 -1.54 -19.72
N LEU A 307 -15.53 -1.68 -20.00
CA LEU A 307 -14.85 -1.06 -21.14
C LEU A 307 -15.51 -1.40 -22.48
N PHE A 308 -15.68 -2.68 -22.81
CA PHE A 308 -16.29 -3.10 -24.08
C PHE A 308 -17.76 -2.68 -24.21
N LYS A 309 -18.42 -2.30 -23.09
CA LYS A 309 -19.80 -1.81 -23.09
C LYS A 309 -19.93 -0.28 -23.14
N THR A 310 -18.91 0.47 -22.70
CA THR A 310 -19.01 1.94 -22.52
C THR A 310 -18.21 2.76 -23.53
N ALA A 311 -17.23 2.18 -24.21
CA ALA A 311 -16.52 2.85 -25.30
C ALA A 311 -17.11 2.43 -26.66
N PRO A 312 -17.12 3.30 -27.69
CA PRO A 312 -17.37 2.88 -29.07
C PRO A 312 -16.18 2.05 -29.54
N TYR A 313 -16.12 0.80 -29.09
CA TYR A 313 -15.18 -0.17 -29.59
C TYR A 313 -15.67 -0.58 -30.99
N GLU A 314 -15.00 -0.09 -32.03
CA GLU A 314 -15.45 -0.24 -33.42
C GLU A 314 -15.28 -1.68 -33.95
N ASN A 315 -14.47 -2.50 -33.28
CA ASN A 315 -14.22 -3.88 -33.67
C ASN A 315 -15.14 -4.83 -32.89
N GLU A 316 -16.13 -5.45 -33.54
CA GLU A 316 -17.00 -6.44 -32.88
C GLU A 316 -16.47 -7.88 -33.01
N ASP A 317 -15.24 -8.08 -33.52
CA ASP A 317 -14.66 -9.42 -33.66
C ASP A 317 -14.33 -10.04 -32.28
N GLU A 318 -15.07 -11.08 -31.93
CA GLU A 318 -14.91 -11.83 -30.68
C GLU A 318 -13.48 -12.37 -30.51
N ALA A 319 -12.79 -12.74 -31.61
CA ALA A 319 -11.43 -13.26 -31.55
C ALA A 319 -10.42 -12.16 -31.15
N ASP A 320 -10.60 -10.94 -31.63
CA ASP A 320 -9.75 -9.80 -31.28
C ASP A 320 -10.01 -9.34 -29.84
N ILE A 321 -11.28 -9.32 -29.42
CA ILE A 321 -11.68 -9.06 -28.03
C ILE A 321 -11.02 -10.07 -27.08
N GLU A 322 -10.99 -11.35 -27.43
CA GLU A 322 -10.34 -12.38 -26.63
C GLU A 322 -8.83 -12.15 -26.49
N LYS A 323 -8.14 -11.84 -27.60
CA LYS A 323 -6.70 -11.55 -27.60
C LYS A 323 -6.38 -10.33 -26.74
N MET A 324 -7.12 -9.24 -26.92
CA MET A 324 -6.94 -8.01 -26.15
C MET A 324 -7.22 -8.21 -24.66
N SER A 325 -8.25 -8.99 -24.33
CA SER A 325 -8.60 -9.33 -22.94
C SER A 325 -7.48 -10.11 -22.27
N LYS A 326 -6.90 -11.10 -22.96
CA LYS A 326 -5.76 -11.88 -22.46
C LYS A 326 -4.54 -10.99 -22.17
N VAL A 327 -4.22 -10.08 -23.09
CA VAL A 327 -3.13 -9.10 -22.91
C VAL A 327 -3.38 -8.24 -21.68
N PHE A 328 -4.55 -7.60 -21.60
CA PHE A 328 -4.88 -6.71 -20.49
C PHE A 328 -4.81 -7.44 -19.14
N LEU A 329 -5.44 -8.61 -19.02
CA LEU A 329 -5.45 -9.36 -17.76
C LEU A 329 -4.04 -9.73 -17.31
N LYS A 330 -3.18 -10.16 -18.24
CA LYS A 330 -1.80 -10.52 -17.90
C LYS A 330 -0.95 -9.30 -17.58
N MET A 331 -1.08 -8.21 -18.32
CA MET A 331 -0.38 -6.95 -18.03
C MET A 331 -0.80 -6.37 -16.70
N ASN A 332 -2.10 -6.31 -16.41
CA ASN A 332 -2.61 -5.79 -15.14
C ASN A 332 -2.13 -6.64 -13.96
N GLU A 333 -2.06 -7.96 -14.13
CA GLU A 333 -1.48 -8.86 -13.12
C GLU A 333 0.01 -8.54 -12.88
N CYS A 334 0.81 -8.42 -13.94
CA CYS A 334 2.23 -8.04 -13.85
C CYS A 334 2.42 -6.65 -13.25
N TYR A 335 1.53 -5.70 -13.55
CA TYR A 335 1.59 -4.34 -13.01
C TYR A 335 1.34 -4.31 -11.50
N PHE A 336 0.33 -5.03 -11.01
CA PHE A 336 0.05 -5.12 -9.58
C PHE A 336 1.13 -5.91 -8.84
N SER A 337 1.66 -6.98 -9.44
CA SER A 337 2.74 -7.77 -8.84
C SER A 337 4.13 -7.17 -9.00
N GLY A 338 4.29 -6.12 -9.83
CA GLY A 338 5.60 -5.57 -10.16
C GLY A 338 6.51 -6.52 -10.95
N GLU A 339 5.95 -7.60 -11.51
CA GLU A 339 6.68 -8.56 -12.32
C GLU A 339 6.88 -8.07 -13.75
N ILE A 340 7.96 -8.55 -14.39
CA ILE A 340 8.20 -8.28 -15.81
C ILE A 340 7.14 -8.98 -16.65
N PHE A 341 6.46 -8.23 -17.50
CA PHE A 341 5.56 -8.75 -18.52
C PHE A 341 6.35 -9.33 -19.69
N ASP A 342 6.16 -10.63 -19.97
CA ASP A 342 6.69 -11.30 -21.15
C ASP A 342 5.69 -11.18 -22.33
N PRO A 343 6.05 -10.46 -23.41
CA PRO A 343 5.15 -10.26 -24.55
C PRO A 343 4.99 -11.51 -25.43
N TYR A 344 5.76 -12.57 -25.21
CA TYR A 344 5.69 -13.79 -26.02
C TYR A 344 4.31 -14.43 -25.98
N GLY A 345 3.67 -14.59 -27.14
CA GLY A 345 2.31 -15.12 -27.28
C GLY A 345 1.20 -14.08 -27.08
N PHE A 346 1.55 -12.82 -26.88
CA PHE A 346 0.63 -11.69 -26.71
C PHE A 346 0.73 -10.64 -27.83
N GLU A 347 1.62 -10.86 -28.82
CA GLU A 347 2.01 -9.87 -29.83
C GLU A 347 0.83 -9.37 -30.66
N GLU A 348 -0.05 -10.28 -31.09
CA GLU A 348 -1.24 -9.90 -31.86
C GLU A 348 -2.19 -9.03 -31.03
N GLY A 349 -2.44 -9.39 -29.78
CA GLY A 349 -3.32 -8.62 -28.89
C GLY A 349 -2.75 -7.25 -28.55
N MET A 350 -1.43 -7.15 -28.37
CA MET A 350 -0.74 -5.87 -28.15
C MET A 350 -0.85 -4.96 -29.38
N LYS A 351 -0.63 -5.51 -30.57
CA LYS A 351 -0.78 -4.77 -31.82
C LYS A 351 -2.20 -4.21 -31.98
N ILE A 352 -3.22 -5.01 -31.66
CA ILE A 352 -4.61 -4.56 -31.73
C ILE A 352 -4.84 -3.40 -30.75
N TRP A 353 -4.28 -3.46 -29.52
CA TRP A 353 -4.33 -2.36 -28.55
C TRP A 353 -3.64 -1.08 -29.03
N GLU A 354 -2.50 -1.19 -29.72
CA GLU A 354 -1.77 -0.05 -30.28
C GLU A 354 -2.53 0.64 -31.42
N GLU A 355 -3.26 -0.13 -32.22
CA GLU A 355 -4.06 0.35 -33.35
C GLU A 355 -5.42 0.93 -32.92
N GLN A 356 -5.83 0.73 -31.65
CA GLN A 356 -7.08 1.31 -31.13
C GLN A 356 -7.03 2.83 -31.04
N HIS A 357 -8.17 3.45 -31.34
CA HIS A 357 -8.40 4.86 -31.06
C HIS A 357 -8.23 5.17 -29.56
N GLU A 358 -7.77 6.39 -29.28
CA GLU A 358 -7.52 6.82 -27.92
C GLU A 358 -8.83 6.84 -27.10
N SER A 359 -8.81 6.09 -26.01
CA SER A 359 -9.83 5.97 -24.99
C SER A 359 -9.15 5.89 -23.62
N PHE A 360 -9.90 6.07 -22.53
CA PHE A 360 -9.37 5.92 -21.18
C PHE A 360 -8.64 4.57 -20.99
N THR A 361 -9.14 3.48 -21.58
CA THR A 361 -8.46 2.19 -21.37
C THR A 361 -7.27 1.99 -22.27
N SER A 362 -7.30 2.44 -23.54
CA SER A 362 -6.06 2.43 -24.32
C SER A 362 -4.99 3.30 -23.65
N LEU A 363 -5.38 4.40 -23.00
CA LEU A 363 -4.48 5.23 -22.20
C LEU A 363 -4.01 4.51 -20.93
N TYR A 364 -4.88 3.77 -20.24
CA TYR A 364 -4.48 2.95 -19.09
C TYR A 364 -3.48 1.86 -19.47
N ILE A 365 -3.75 1.15 -20.56
CA ILE A 365 -2.87 0.09 -21.05
C ILE A 365 -1.53 0.70 -21.46
N LYS A 366 -1.55 1.84 -22.16
CA LYS A 366 -0.34 2.60 -22.46
C LYS A 366 0.40 3.00 -21.16
N SER A 367 -0.31 3.47 -20.14
CA SER A 367 0.31 3.86 -18.87
C SER A 367 0.91 2.69 -18.09
N ILE A 368 0.34 1.48 -18.24
CA ILE A 368 0.93 0.25 -17.71
C ILE A 368 2.17 -0.16 -18.51
N LEU A 369 2.13 -0.09 -19.85
CA LEU A 369 3.24 -0.51 -20.74
C LEU A 369 4.57 0.17 -20.40
N ASP A 370 4.53 1.43 -19.96
CA ASP A 370 5.73 2.18 -19.59
C ASP A 370 6.46 1.59 -18.36
N SER A 371 5.79 0.75 -17.56
CA SER A 371 6.30 0.22 -16.29
C SER A 371 6.59 -1.28 -16.28
N VAL A 372 5.77 -2.08 -16.97
CA VAL A 372 5.77 -3.55 -16.84
C VAL A 372 6.96 -4.28 -17.46
N PHE A 373 7.87 -3.57 -18.13
CA PHE A 373 9.11 -4.16 -18.68
C PHE A 373 10.31 -4.05 -17.72
N THR A 374 10.07 -3.61 -16.48
CA THR A 374 11.11 -3.48 -15.45
C THR A 374 10.69 -4.25 -14.20
N ASP A 375 11.67 -4.85 -13.50
CA ASP A 375 11.42 -5.52 -12.23
C ASP A 375 11.19 -4.48 -11.13
N GLN A 376 10.00 -4.49 -10.53
CA GLN A 376 9.59 -3.57 -9.46
C GLN A 376 9.66 -4.22 -8.07
N ASN A 377 10.11 -5.47 -7.98
CA ASN A 377 10.16 -6.24 -6.73
C ASN A 377 11.49 -6.15 -6.00
N ARG A 378 12.51 -5.50 -6.59
CA ARG A 378 13.85 -5.38 -6.01
C ARG A 378 14.42 -4.00 -6.23
N PHE A 379 15.01 -3.43 -5.19
CA PHE A 379 15.68 -2.14 -5.28
C PHE A 379 16.86 -2.05 -4.33
N ILE A 380 17.93 -1.43 -4.80
CA ILE A 380 19.14 -1.20 -4.03
C ILE A 380 19.48 0.28 -4.12
N LEU A 381 19.47 0.97 -2.98
CA LEU A 381 19.94 2.34 -2.84
C LEU A 381 21.25 2.35 -2.06
N LYS A 382 22.30 2.96 -2.62
CA LYS A 382 23.56 3.23 -1.92
C LYS A 382 23.58 4.68 -1.44
N LEU A 383 24.10 4.93 -0.23
CA LEU A 383 23.91 6.19 0.50
C LEU A 383 25.04 7.22 0.39
#